data_AF-A0A1Y4U475-F1
#
_entry.id   AF-A0A1Y4U475-F1
#
_cell.length_a   1.000
_cell.length_b   1.000
_cell.length_c   1.000
_cell.angle_alpha   90.00
_cell.angle_beta   90.00
_cell.angle_gamma   90.00
#
_symmetry.space_group_name_H-M   'P 1'
#
loop_
_entity.id
_entity.type
_entity.pdbx_description
1 polymer ?
#
loop_
_entity_poly.entity_id
_entity_poly.type
_entity_poly.pdbx_seq_one_letter_code
_entity_poly.pdbx_strand_id
1 'polypeptide(L)'
;MLEQLYAWIRSVAYFMVFSAVLSHVIPGRSYRKYIRFFTGLLLVILLLTPVMKLLGMGQEFLAIYQGTAYEEELRQIEEAGAYLEDIGSSDGLPEEAGAGEEEAEERGDNRISVEEIRIGQ
;
A
#
# COMPACT_ATOMS: atom_id res chain seq x y z
N MET A 1 -19.17 -10.40 12.86
CA MET A 1 -19.72 -9.62 11.72
C MET A 1 -20.95 -8.81 12.13
N LEU A 2 -22.13 -9.42 12.30
CA LEU A 2 -23.35 -8.68 12.68
C LEU A 2 -23.24 -8.00 14.06
N GLU A 3 -22.50 -8.58 15.00
CA GLU A 3 -22.24 -7.99 16.31
C GLU A 3 -21.47 -6.66 16.21
N GLN A 4 -20.45 -6.56 15.34
CA GLN A 4 -19.76 -5.28 15.10
C GLN A 4 -20.71 -4.23 14.50
N LEU A 5 -21.60 -4.63 13.59
CA LEU A 5 -22.62 -3.73 13.04
C LEU A 5 -23.58 -3.27 14.13
N TYR A 6 -24.03 -4.18 15.00
CA TYR A 6 -24.97 -3.87 16.08
C TYR A 6 -24.34 -2.97 17.16
N ALA A 7 -23.07 -3.21 17.51
CA ALA A 7 -22.30 -2.36 18.40
C ALA A 7 -22.11 -0.95 17.79
N TRP A 8 -21.80 -0.86 16.49
CA TRP A 8 -21.68 0.41 15.80
C TRP A 8 -23.01 1.18 15.72
N ILE A 9 -24.13 0.53 15.36
CA ILE A 9 -25.46 1.15 15.37
C ILE A 9 -25.80 1.69 16.77
N ARG A 10 -25.42 0.94 17.82
CA ARG A 10 -25.60 1.35 19.21
C ARG A 10 -24.78 2.61 19.54
N SER A 11 -23.53 2.71 19.08
CA SER A 11 -22.71 3.92 19.21
C SER A 11 -23.33 5.13 18.50
N VAL A 12 -23.91 4.95 17.30
CA VAL A 12 -24.65 6.02 16.61
C VAL A 12 -25.92 6.43 17.37
N ALA A 13 -26.64 5.48 17.95
CA ALA A 13 -27.82 5.77 18.77
C ALA A 13 -27.45 6.57 20.02
N TYR A 14 -26.37 6.22 20.72
CA TYR A 14 -25.85 7.01 21.84
C TYR A 14 -25.42 8.41 21.41
N PHE A 15 -24.73 8.54 20.26
CA PHE A 15 -24.36 9.84 19.70
C PHE A 15 -25.59 10.70 19.35
N MET A 16 -26.63 10.10 18.75
CA MET A 16 -27.89 10.78 18.45
C MET A 16 -28.54 11.35 19.73
N VAL A 17 -28.70 10.53 20.77
CA VAL A 17 -29.27 10.97 22.06
C VAL A 17 -28.42 12.08 22.68
N PHE A 18 -27.09 11.92 22.70
CA PHE A 18 -26.18 12.94 23.20
C PHE A 18 -26.28 14.26 22.42
N SER A 19 -26.34 14.21 21.09
CA SER A 19 -26.48 15.39 20.24
C SER A 19 -27.81 16.13 20.45
N ALA A 20 -28.90 15.39 20.71
CA ALA A 20 -30.21 15.96 21.01
C ALA A 20 -30.23 16.67 22.37
N VAL A 21 -29.60 16.07 23.39
CA VAL A 21 -29.42 16.69 24.72
C VAL A 21 -28.54 17.93 24.60
N LEU A 22 -27.39 17.85 23.92
CA LEU A 22 -26.48 18.98 23.71
C LEU A 22 -27.16 20.16 22.99
N SER A 23 -28.04 19.87 22.03
CA SER A 23 -28.88 20.87 21.35
C SER A 23 -29.91 21.51 22.29
N HIS A 24 -30.49 20.77 23.24
CA HIS A 24 -31.44 21.31 24.21
C HIS A 24 -30.78 22.12 25.33
N VAL A 25 -29.65 21.63 25.86
CA VAL A 25 -28.93 22.22 27.00
C VAL A 25 -28.42 23.64 26.72
N ILE A 26 -28.14 23.99 25.46
CA ILE A 26 -27.49 25.27 25.12
C ILE A 26 -28.53 26.38 24.83
N PRO A 27 -28.68 27.38 25.73
CA PRO A 27 -29.65 28.45 25.59
C PRO A 27 -29.05 29.59 24.76
N GLY A 28 -29.36 29.61 23.46
CA GLY A 28 -28.91 30.66 22.55
C GLY A 28 -29.14 30.29 21.09
N ARG A 29 -29.91 31.11 20.36
CA ARG A 29 -30.26 30.82 18.95
C ARG A 29 -29.04 30.88 18.02
N SER A 30 -28.05 31.75 18.27
CA SER A 30 -26.84 31.85 17.44
C SER A 30 -25.99 30.58 17.48
N TYR A 31 -25.60 30.11 18.67
CA TYR A 31 -24.67 28.97 18.80
C TYR A 31 -25.29 27.64 18.35
N ARG A 32 -26.62 27.48 18.50
CA ARG A 32 -27.35 26.27 18.10
C ARG A 32 -27.12 25.85 16.64
N LYS A 33 -26.93 26.81 15.72
CA LYS A 33 -26.63 26.52 14.31
C LYS A 33 -25.27 25.81 14.15
N TYR A 34 -24.25 26.33 14.82
CA TYR A 34 -22.87 25.81 14.76
C TYR A 34 -22.76 24.45 15.44
N ILE A 35 -23.39 24.28 16.60
CA ILE A 35 -23.42 22.99 17.32
C ILE A 35 -24.11 21.92 16.46
N ARG A 36 -25.29 22.23 15.88
CA ARG A 36 -26.00 21.29 15.00
C ARG A 36 -25.20 20.91 13.75
N PHE A 37 -24.44 21.87 13.20
CA PHE A 37 -23.54 21.62 12.07
C PHE A 37 -22.38 20.70 12.48
N PHE A 38 -21.72 20.99 13.61
CA PHE A 38 -20.63 20.17 14.13
C PHE A 38 -21.07 18.76 14.50
N THR A 39 -22.21 18.59 15.20
CA THR A 39 -22.76 17.25 15.48
C THR A 39 -23.17 16.50 14.21
N GLY A 40 -23.64 17.21 13.18
CA GLY A 40 -23.89 16.63 11.86
C GLY A 40 -22.62 16.14 11.18
N LEU A 41 -21.53 16.92 11.25
CA LEU A 41 -20.23 16.54 10.72
C LEU A 41 -19.65 15.32 11.46
N LEU A 42 -19.72 15.30 12.80
CA LEU A 42 -19.33 14.14 13.61
C LEU A 42 -20.15 12.90 13.24
N LEU A 43 -21.45 13.05 12.99
CA LEU A 43 -22.30 11.94 12.53
C LEU A 43 -21.83 11.39 11.17
N VAL A 44 -21.48 12.26 10.22
CA VAL A 44 -20.95 11.84 8.90
C VAL A 44 -19.63 11.08 9.06
N ILE A 45 -18.72 11.58 9.92
CA ILE A 45 -17.45 10.89 10.21
C ILE A 45 -17.70 9.53 10.88
N LEU A 46 -18.64 9.45 11.83
CA LEU A 46 -19.02 8.21 12.52
C LEU A 46 -19.71 7.19 11.59
N LEU A 47 -20.39 7.66 10.55
CA LEU A 47 -20.97 6.86 9.47
C LEU A 47 -19.95 6.47 8.39
N LEU A 48 -18.79 7.13 8.30
CA LEU A 48 -17.83 6.87 7.23
C LEU A 48 -17.20 5.48 7.35
N THR A 49 -16.86 5.05 8.57
CA THR A 49 -16.27 3.73 8.87
C THR A 49 -17.12 2.53 8.43
N PRO A 50 -18.41 2.41 8.81
CA PRO A 50 -19.26 1.31 8.33
C PRO A 50 -19.60 1.46 6.84
N VAL A 51 -19.70 2.67 6.30
CA VAL A 51 -19.99 2.90 4.87
C VAL A 51 -18.83 2.39 4.02
N MET A 52 -17.57 2.65 4.41
CA MET A 52 -16.41 2.00 3.77
C MET A 52 -16.43 0.47 3.89
N LYS A 53 -16.89 -0.09 5.01
CA LYS A 53 -17.02 -1.55 5.19
C LYS A 53 -18.16 -2.15 4.34
N LEU A 54 -19.28 -1.44 4.19
CA LEU A 54 -20.41 -1.80 3.34
C LEU A 54 -20.07 -1.70 1.85
N LEU A 55 -19.21 -0.74 1.48
CA LEU A 55 -18.67 -0.55 0.13
C LEU A 55 -17.55 -1.53 -0.24
N GLY A 56 -17.25 -2.54 0.58
CA GLY A 56 -16.25 -3.58 0.29
C GLY A 56 -14.78 -3.17 0.43
N MET A 57 -14.49 -1.86 0.41
CA MET A 57 -13.12 -1.29 0.50
C MET A 57 -12.30 -1.84 1.67
N GLY A 58 -12.95 -2.21 2.79
CA GLY A 58 -12.30 -2.79 3.95
C GLY A 58 -11.70 -4.20 3.75
N GLN A 59 -12.08 -4.93 2.70
CA GLN A 59 -11.46 -6.22 2.35
C GLN A 59 -10.37 -6.09 1.29
N GLU A 60 -10.54 -5.21 0.28
CA GLU A 60 -9.47 -4.91 -0.69
C GLU A 60 -8.22 -4.37 0.02
N PHE A 61 -8.38 -3.51 1.02
CA PHE A 61 -7.25 -2.97 1.79
C PHE A 61 -6.49 -4.06 2.57
N LEU A 62 -7.19 -5.08 3.07
CA LEU A 62 -6.60 -6.23 3.76
C LEU A 62 -5.93 -7.20 2.76
N ALA A 63 -6.56 -7.42 1.60
CA ALA A 63 -6.00 -8.24 0.53
C ALA A 63 -4.74 -7.62 -0.11
N ILE A 64 -4.66 -6.30 -0.22
CA ILE A 64 -3.45 -5.59 -0.68
C ILE A 64 -2.35 -5.63 0.40
N TYR A 65 -2.70 -5.62 1.69
CA TYR A 65 -1.73 -5.67 2.79
C TYR A 65 -1.24 -7.09 3.14
N GLN A 66 -2.02 -8.13 2.84
CA GLN A 66 -1.68 -9.54 3.06
C GLN A 66 -1.34 -10.31 1.78
N GLY A 67 -1.54 -9.71 0.61
CA GLY A 67 -1.39 -10.37 -0.68
C GLY A 67 0.05 -10.40 -1.14
N THR A 68 0.72 -11.54 -0.91
CA THR A 68 1.92 -12.10 -1.58
C THR A 68 3.17 -11.23 -1.68
N ALA A 69 3.07 -9.99 -2.15
CA ALA A 69 4.19 -9.05 -2.31
C ALA A 69 4.99 -8.86 -1.01
N TYR A 70 4.35 -8.86 0.16
CA TYR A 70 5.05 -8.75 1.45
C TYR A 70 5.87 -9.99 1.79
N GLU A 71 5.36 -11.20 1.50
CA GLU A 71 6.12 -12.45 1.69
C GLU A 71 7.28 -12.55 0.70
N GLU A 72 7.05 -12.06 -0.52
CA GLU A 72 8.04 -12.04 -1.61
C GLU A 72 9.14 -10.98 -1.41
N GLU A 73 8.81 -9.84 -0.79
CA GLU A 73 9.77 -8.85 -0.28
C GLU A 73 10.59 -9.41 0.89
N LEU A 74 9.95 -10.08 1.87
CA LEU A 74 10.68 -10.72 2.98
C LEU A 74 11.68 -11.76 2.47
N ARG A 75 11.28 -12.59 1.49
CA ARG A 75 12.17 -13.62 0.93
C ARG A 75 13.38 -13.02 0.22
N GLN A 76 13.20 -11.92 -0.51
CA GLN A 76 14.32 -11.19 -1.14
C GLN A 76 15.26 -10.58 -0.11
N ILE A 77 14.74 -10.08 1.02
CA ILE A 77 15.57 -9.55 2.12
C ILE A 77 16.35 -10.68 2.80
N GLU A 78 15.75 -11.86 2.99
CA GLU A 78 16.41 -13.04 3.56
C GLU A 78 17.50 -13.60 2.62
N GLU A 79 17.21 -13.75 1.33
CA GLU A 79 18.18 -14.16 0.30
C GLU A 79 19.36 -13.18 0.19
N ALA A 80 19.10 -11.87 0.22
CA ALA A 80 20.16 -10.85 0.22
C ALA A 80 21.00 -10.88 1.51
N GLY A 81 20.37 -11.12 2.66
CA GLY A 81 21.05 -11.30 3.94
C GLY A 81 21.99 -12.52 3.93
N ALA A 82 21.51 -13.67 3.44
CA ALA A 82 22.30 -14.89 3.33
C ALA A 82 23.49 -14.73 2.36
N TYR A 83 23.31 -14.04 1.23
CA TYR A 83 24.39 -13.74 0.28
C TYR A 83 25.47 -12.83 0.90
N LEU A 84 25.08 -11.85 1.73
CA LEU A 84 26.00 -11.00 2.47
C LEU A 84 26.73 -11.75 3.59
N GLU A 85 26.06 -12.71 4.25
CA GLU A 85 26.67 -13.57 5.28
C GLU A 85 27.65 -14.58 4.68
N ASP A 86 27.35 -15.15 3.51
CA ASP A 86 28.25 -16.06 2.75
C ASP A 86 29.53 -15.33 2.30
N ILE A 87 29.39 -14.16 1.69
CA ILE A 87 30.53 -13.30 1.30
C ILE A 87 31.31 -12.80 2.53
N GLY A 88 30.62 -12.48 3.63
CA GLY A 88 31.26 -12.06 4.89
C GLY A 88 31.97 -13.19 5.64
N SER A 89 31.55 -14.45 5.41
CA SER A 89 32.18 -15.66 5.97
C SER A 89 33.33 -16.16 5.11
N SER A 90 33.28 -15.91 3.80
CA SER A 90 34.36 -16.15 2.85
C SER A 90 35.36 -14.99 2.83
N ASP A 91 36.14 -14.83 3.92
CA ASP A 91 37.43 -14.13 3.86
C ASP A 91 38.42 -14.98 3.03
N GLY A 92 38.22 -14.89 1.72
CA GLY A 92 38.73 -15.82 0.71
C GLY A 92 38.61 -15.17 -0.66
N LEU A 93 39.29 -14.04 -0.84
CA LEU A 93 39.48 -13.39 -2.14
C LEU A 93 39.98 -14.44 -3.16
N PRO A 94 39.28 -14.63 -4.30
CA PRO A 94 39.88 -15.33 -5.43
C PRO A 94 40.91 -14.40 -6.09
N GLU A 95 42.13 -14.37 -5.54
CA GLU A 95 43.29 -14.35 -6.41
C GLU A 95 43.26 -15.63 -7.24
N GLU A 96 43.31 -15.48 -8.57
CA GLU A 96 44.12 -16.26 -9.50
C GLU A 96 43.75 -15.81 -10.91
N ALA A 97 44.50 -14.83 -11.42
CA ALA A 97 44.44 -14.45 -12.82
C ALA A 97 45.23 -15.47 -13.66
N GLY A 98 44.58 -16.58 -14.03
CA GLY A 98 45.17 -17.67 -14.80
C GLY A 98 44.63 -17.76 -16.23
N ALA A 99 45.47 -17.45 -17.22
CA ALA A 99 45.11 -17.52 -18.64
C ALA A 99 45.04 -18.97 -19.19
N GLY A 100 44.23 -19.16 -20.23
CA GLY A 100 44.10 -20.43 -20.95
C GLY A 100 43.24 -20.26 -22.21
N GLU A 101 43.87 -19.86 -23.31
CA GLU A 101 43.25 -19.77 -24.64
C GLU A 101 43.07 -21.17 -25.24
N GLU A 102 41.99 -21.39 -26.00
CA GLU A 102 42.00 -22.30 -27.18
C GLU A 102 40.83 -21.94 -28.12
N GLU A 103 41.12 -21.81 -29.43
CA GLU A 103 40.25 -21.25 -30.47
C GLU A 103 39.75 -22.32 -31.47
N ALA A 104 38.56 -22.11 -32.07
CA ALA A 104 38.14 -22.47 -33.45
C ALA A 104 36.63 -22.12 -33.63
N GLU A 105 36.23 -21.11 -34.41
CA GLU A 105 35.83 -21.16 -35.85
C GLU A 105 34.81 -22.29 -36.18
N GLU A 106 33.65 -22.10 -36.84
CA GLU A 106 33.17 -21.21 -37.93
C GLU A 106 31.67 -20.82 -37.72
N ARG A 107 30.94 -19.94 -38.45
CA ARG A 107 31.17 -18.84 -39.44
C ARG A 107 29.81 -18.30 -39.95
N GLY A 108 29.75 -17.06 -40.46
CA GLY A 108 28.60 -16.50 -41.23
C GLY A 108 27.69 -15.56 -40.42
N ASP A 109 28.03 -14.28 -40.30
CA ASP A 109 27.70 -13.19 -41.26
C ASP A 109 26.20 -12.79 -41.29
N ASN A 110 25.91 -11.66 -40.66
CA ASN A 110 24.89 -10.73 -41.16
C ASN A 110 25.27 -9.29 -40.77
N ARG A 111 26.14 -8.65 -41.55
CA ARG A 111 26.51 -7.24 -41.36
C ARG A 111 25.30 -6.32 -41.57
N ILE A 112 24.78 -5.73 -40.50
CA ILE A 112 23.69 -4.75 -40.56
C ILE A 112 24.21 -3.49 -41.26
N SER A 113 23.72 -3.24 -42.48
CA SER A 113 23.94 -1.97 -43.20
C SER A 113 22.86 -0.97 -42.81
N VAL A 114 23.25 0.21 -42.33
CA VAL A 114 22.32 1.30 -41.97
C VAL A 114 22.27 2.30 -43.12
N GLU A 115 21.11 2.45 -43.78
CA GLU A 115 20.87 3.54 -44.73
C GLU A 115 20.62 4.87 -43.99
N GLU A 116 21.09 5.98 -44.58
CA GLU A 116 20.96 7.31 -43.99
C GLU A 116 19.50 7.79 -43.91
N ILE A 117 19.09 8.25 -42.72
CA ILE A 117 17.80 8.90 -42.52
C ILE A 117 17.88 10.34 -43.07
N ARG A 118 17.24 10.59 -44.22
CA ARG A 118 16.97 11.95 -44.67
C ARG A 118 15.78 12.54 -43.92
N ILE A 119 16.06 13.47 -43.01
CA ILE A 119 15.03 14.33 -42.41
C ILE A 119 14.70 15.44 -43.42
N GLY A 120 13.44 15.53 -43.84
CA GLY A 120 12.94 16.57 -44.73
C GLY A 120 12.83 17.94 -44.04
N GLN A 121 12.87 19.00 -44.87
CA GLN A 121 12.64 20.39 -44.47
C GLN A 121 11.14 20.71 -44.27
#